data_AF-A0A376G4F8-F1
#
_entry.id   AF-A0A376G4F8-F1
#
_cell.length_a   1.000
_cell.length_b   1.000
_cell.length_c   1.000
_cell.angle_alpha   90.00
_cell.angle_beta   90.00
_cell.angle_gamma   90.00
#
_symmetry.space_group_name_H-M   'P 1'
#
loop_
_entity.id
_entity.type
_entity.pdbx_description
1 polymer ?
#
loop_
_entity_poly.entity_id
_entity_poly.type
_entity_poly.pdbx_seq_one_letter_code
_entity_poly.pdbx_strand_id
1 'polypeptide(L)' 'MNDNRKKDALNYHSMGQPGKIAVVPTKPTNTQRDLSLAYSPGVAEPCLEIEKDPENAYKYM' A
#
# COMPACT_ATOMS: atom_id res chain seq x y z
N MET A 1 18.31 -1.90 -34.00
CA MET A 1 18.12 -2.26 -32.57
C MET A 1 17.51 -3.64 -32.55
N ASN A 2 18.11 -4.63 -31.88
CA ASN A 2 17.64 -6.03 -31.91
C ASN A 2 16.14 -6.12 -31.57
N ASP A 3 15.29 -6.50 -32.53
CA ASP A 3 13.81 -6.41 -32.44
C ASP A 3 13.23 -7.19 -31.25
N ASN A 4 13.89 -8.28 -30.87
CA ASN A 4 13.53 -9.06 -29.68
C ASN A 4 13.62 -8.23 -28.39
N ARG A 5 14.66 -7.41 -28.21
CA ARG A 5 14.81 -6.58 -26.98
C ARG A 5 13.68 -5.58 -26.82
N LYS A 6 13.18 -5.01 -27.93
CA LYS A 6 12.06 -4.08 -27.89
C LYS A 6 10.78 -4.80 -27.47
N LYS A 7 10.49 -5.96 -28.06
CA LYS A 7 9.32 -6.77 -27.74
C LYS A 7 9.35 -7.25 -26.29
N ASP A 8 10.51 -7.70 -25.81
CA ASP A 8 10.68 -8.19 -24.44
C ASP A 8 10.47 -7.08 -23.42
N ALA A 9 11.01 -5.88 -23.65
CA ALA A 9 10.79 -4.73 -22.76
C ALA A 9 9.32 -4.30 -22.71
N LEU A 10 8.64 -4.30 -23.86
CA LEU A 10 7.21 -3.97 -23.93
C LEU A 10 6.36 -5.01 -23.19
N ASN A 11 6.66 -6.29 -23.38
CA ASN A 11 5.97 -7.38 -22.69
C ASN A 11 6.23 -7.34 -21.18
N TYR A 12 7.49 -7.15 -20.77
CA TYR A 12 7.90 -7.01 -19.37
C TYR A 12 7.12 -5.91 -18.63
N HIS A 13 6.81 -4.79 -19.29
CA HIS A 13 6.09 -3.67 -18.68
C HIS A 13 4.56 -3.77 -18.72
N SER A 14 4.00 -4.69 -19.53
CA SER A 14 2.55 -4.74 -19.80
C SER A 14 1.86 -6.02 -19.36
N MET A 15 2.59 -7.14 -19.29
CA MET A 15 2.00 -8.43 -18.95
C MET A 15 1.67 -8.54 -17.46
N GLY A 16 0.49 -9.08 -17.15
CA GLY A 16 0.00 -9.23 -15.78
C GLY A 16 -0.52 -7.90 -15.23
N GLN A 17 0.27 -7.29 -14.34
CA GLN A 17 0.01 -5.96 -13.78
C GLN A 17 1.01 -4.98 -14.40
N PRO A 18 0.56 -4.01 -15.22
CA PRO A 18 1.46 -3.05 -15.86
C PRO A 18 2.27 -2.22 -14.85
N GLY A 19 3.50 -1.89 -15.23
CA GLY A 19 4.41 -1.09 -14.40
C GLY A 19 5.45 -1.95 -13.67
N LYS A 20 6.10 -1.35 -12.66
CA LYS A 20 7.21 -1.97 -11.91
C LYS A 20 7.02 -1.96 -10.40
N ILE A 21 6.22 -1.02 -9.90
CA ILE A 21 6.04 -0.75 -8.49
C ILE A 21 4.55 -0.84 -8.15
N ALA A 22 4.26 -1.34 -6.95
CA ALA A 22 2.92 -1.37 -6.39
C ALA A 22 3.01 -1.06 -4.89
N VAL A 23 1.96 -0.43 -4.36
CA VAL A 23 1.76 -0.28 -2.92
C VAL A 23 0.56 -1.14 -2.56
N VAL A 24 0.74 -2.06 -1.62
CA VAL A 24 -0.28 -3.01 -1.19
C VAL A 24 -0.55 -2.87 0.31
N PRO A 25 -1.80 -2.99 0.76
CA PRO A 25 -2.12 -2.96 2.19
C PRO A 25 -1.39 -4.07 2.96
N THR A 26 -0.89 -3.75 4.15
CA THR A 26 -0.23 -4.72 5.04
C THR A 26 -1.20 -5.41 6.02
N LYS A 27 -2.45 -4.92 6.10
CA LYS A 27 -3.54 -5.44 6.95
C LYS A 27 -4.77 -5.72 6.08
N PRO A 28 -5.69 -6.62 6.51
CA PRO A 28 -6.94 -6.86 5.79
C PRO A 28 -7.75 -5.57 5.59
N THR A 29 -8.39 -5.44 4.42
CA THR A 29 -9.26 -4.31 4.06
C THR A 29 -10.49 -4.77 3.27
N ASN A 30 -11.00 -5.99 3.55
CA ASN A 30 -11.98 -6.66 2.68
C ASN A 30 -13.41 -6.60 3.24
N THR A 31 -13.57 -6.28 4.53
CA THR A 31 -14.87 -6.22 5.20
C THR A 31 -15.16 -4.81 5.71
N GLN A 32 -16.44 -4.54 6.01
CA GLN A 32 -16.83 -3.29 6.67
C GLN A 32 -16.06 -3.08 7.97
N ARG A 33 -15.87 -4.14 8.76
CA ARG A 33 -15.10 -4.08 10.00
C ARG A 33 -13.64 -3.69 9.73
N ASP A 34 -13.01 -4.28 8.71
CA ASP A 34 -11.63 -3.97 8.35
C ASP A 34 -11.48 -2.50 7.95
N LEU A 35 -12.39 -2.00 7.11
CA LEU A 35 -12.38 -0.60 6.68
C LEU A 35 -12.60 0.37 7.85
N SER A 36 -13.49 0.05 8.79
CA SER A 36 -13.71 0.85 10.00
C SER A 36 -12.49 0.88 10.92
N LEU A 37 -11.60 -0.13 10.87
CA LEU A 37 -10.34 -0.14 11.63
C LEU A 37 -9.21 0.58 10.88
N ALA A 38 -9.10 0.37 9.57
CA ALA A 38 -8.06 0.97 8.73
C ALA A 38 -8.28 2.47 8.46
N TYR A 39 -9.53 2.94 8.55
CA TYR A 39 -9.90 4.32 8.35
C TYR A 39 -10.81 4.82 9.48
N SER A 40 -11.61 5.84 9.23
CA SER A 40 -12.58 6.33 10.21
C SER A 40 -13.62 5.25 10.55
N PRO A 41 -13.94 5.04 11.84
CA PRO A 41 -13.44 5.78 13.01
C PRO A 41 -12.13 5.24 13.62
N GLY A 42 -11.72 4.00 13.33
CA GLY A 42 -10.64 3.30 14.04
C GLY A 42 -9.25 3.93 13.94
N VAL A 43 -8.94 4.60 12.82
CA VAL A 43 -7.66 5.31 12.63
C VAL A 43 -7.43 6.45 13.64
N ALA A 44 -8.49 6.92 14.30
CA ALA A 44 -8.36 7.97 15.31
C ALA A 44 -7.52 7.53 16.53
N GLU A 45 -7.60 6.25 16.92
CA GLU A 45 -6.88 5.75 18.10
C GLU A 45 -5.35 5.86 17.97
N PRO A 46 -4.69 5.36 16.91
CA PRO A 46 -3.25 5.57 16.75
C PRO A 46 -2.90 7.06 16.57
N CYS A 47 -3.77 7.88 15.97
CA CYS A 47 -3.54 9.32 15.88
C CYS A 47 -3.50 10.00 17.25
N LEU A 48 -4.44 9.67 18.15
CA LEU A 48 -4.47 10.21 19.51
C LEU A 48 -3.28 9.73 20.36
N GLU A 49 -2.80 8.51 20.15
CA GLU A 49 -1.58 8.03 20.82
C GLU A 49 -0.31 8.72 20.31
N ILE A 50 -0.26 9.08 19.02
CA ILE A 50 0.84 9.86 18.44
C ILE A 50 0.79 11.32 18.88
N GLU A 51 -0.41 11.89 19.05
CA GLU A 51 -0.58 13.23 19.61
C GLU A 51 -0.01 13.31 21.04
N LYS A 52 -0.24 12.28 21.86
CA LYS A 52 0.29 12.20 23.23
C LYS A 52 1.80 11.99 23.26
N ASP A 53 2.32 11.17 22.36
CA ASP A 53 3.76 10.87 22.23
C ASP A 53 4.14 10.64 20.76
N PRO A 54 4.85 11.61 20.13
CA PRO A 54 5.25 11.50 18.73
C PRO A 54 6.08 10.26 18.37
N GLU A 55 6.80 9.67 19.33
CA GLU A 55 7.60 8.46 19.09
C GLU A 55 6.73 7.23 18.78
N ASN A 56 5.44 7.26 19.16
CA ASN A 56 4.49 6.22 18.78
C ASN A 56 4.27 6.11 17.27
N ALA A 57 4.70 7.10 16.48
CA ALA A 57 4.66 7.00 15.02
C ALA A 57 5.41 5.76 14.52
N TYR A 58 6.59 5.45 15.07
CA TYR A 58 7.37 4.26 14.68
C TYR A 58 6.73 2.92 15.07
N LYS A 59 5.73 2.95 15.95
CA LYS A 59 5.03 1.75 16.44
C LYS A 59 3.76 1.46 15.65
N TYR A 60 3.07 2.49 15.17
CA TYR A 60 1.74 2.37 14.57
C TYR A 60 1.66 2.79 13.10
N MET A 61 2.70 3.41 12.55
CA MET A 61 2.83 3.82 11.14
C MET A 61 4.05 3.15 10.49
#